data_AF-A0A6F9CIZ8-F1
#
_entry.id   AF-A0A6F9CIZ8-F1
#
_cell.length_a   1.000
_cell.length_b   1.000
_cell.length_c   1.000
_cell.angle_alpha   90.00
_cell.angle_beta   90.00
_cell.angle_gamma   90.00
#
_symmetry.space_group_name_H-M   'P 1'
#
loop_
_entity.id
_entity.type
_entity.pdbx_description
1 polymer ?
#
loop_
_entity_poly.entity_id
_entity_poly.type
_entity_poly.pdbx_seq_one_letter_code
_entity_poly.pdbx_strand_id
1 'polypeptide(L)'
;MQSAETNTKLNRGCLLLALRRYSAAVHNMEQTVLLPSLLRDVESDSEEEDDCFQDCRSAAESSCKDLYDYYLMLKAVRNAVESGLVQLDDRKAKTQNHLSLSKTLEPMLEADPEALFHFHLRGLFSVMGNLTKKSQGVTTKYMDIIGIMH
;
A
#
# COMPACT_ATOMS: atom_id res chain seq x y z
N MET A 1 -4.37 -3.48 -37.59
CA MET A 1 -5.21 -2.95 -36.48
C MET A 1 -5.06 -3.84 -35.23
N GLN A 2 -3.87 -3.92 -34.63
CA GLN A 2 -3.58 -4.81 -33.48
C GLN A 2 -3.28 -4.06 -32.17
N SER A 3 -3.36 -2.73 -32.19
CA SER A 3 -2.98 -1.88 -31.05
C SER A 3 -4.07 -1.69 -30.00
N ALA A 4 -5.29 -2.19 -30.23
CA ALA A 4 -6.43 -2.00 -29.33
C ALA A 4 -6.59 -3.13 -28.29
N GLU A 5 -6.13 -4.35 -28.60
CA GLU A 5 -6.37 -5.55 -27.78
C GLU A 5 -5.32 -5.74 -26.67
N THR A 6 -4.12 -5.17 -26.83
CA THR A 6 -3.09 -5.20 -25.78
C THR A 6 -3.39 -4.26 -24.62
N ASN A 7 -4.20 -3.22 -24.87
CA ASN A 7 -4.54 -2.20 -23.88
C ASN A 7 -5.60 -2.66 -22.86
N THR A 8 -6.40 -3.67 -23.18
CA THR A 8 -7.44 -4.19 -22.28
C THR A 8 -6.89 -5.19 -21.26
N LYS A 9 -5.79 -5.90 -21.57
CA LYS A 9 -5.13 -6.86 -20.67
C LYS A 9 -4.22 -6.21 -19.62
N LEU A 10 -3.58 -5.07 -19.93
CA LEU A 10 -2.80 -4.29 -18.95
C LEU A 10 -3.69 -3.66 -17.85
N ASN A 11 -5.00 -3.63 -18.08
CA ASN A 11 -5.97 -2.84 -17.31
C ASN A 11 -6.52 -3.56 -16.07
N ARG A 12 -6.20 -4.84 -15.85
CA ARG A 12 -6.61 -5.57 -14.62
C ARG A 12 -5.50 -5.69 -13.57
N GLY A 13 -4.22 -5.61 -13.97
CA GLY A 13 -3.07 -5.73 -13.07
C GLY A 13 -2.31 -4.42 -12.80
N CYS A 14 -2.83 -3.27 -13.22
CA CYS A 14 -2.13 -1.99 -13.03
C CYS A 14 -2.36 -1.42 -11.61
N LEU A 15 -1.28 -1.25 -10.84
CA LEU A 15 -1.32 -0.66 -9.49
C LEU A 15 -2.03 0.70 -9.48
N LEU A 16 -1.69 1.60 -10.42
CA LEU A 16 -2.31 2.93 -10.50
C LEU A 16 -3.83 2.85 -10.61
N LEU A 17 -4.33 1.89 -11.38
CA LEU A 17 -5.77 1.73 -11.56
C LEU A 17 -6.44 1.08 -10.36
N ALA A 18 -5.77 0.12 -9.70
CA ALA A 18 -6.24 -0.42 -8.43
C ALA A 18 -6.38 0.69 -7.37
N LEU A 19 -5.36 1.55 -7.24
CA LEU A 19 -5.38 2.71 -6.34
C LEU A 19 -6.51 3.70 -6.69
N ARG A 20 -6.75 3.98 -7.98
CA ARG A 20 -7.86 4.85 -8.42
C ARG A 20 -9.23 4.26 -8.09
N ARG A 21 -9.42 2.95 -8.33
CA ARG A 21 -10.68 2.26 -7.99
C ARG A 21 -10.93 2.28 -6.48
N TYR A 22 -9.88 2.01 -5.71
CA TYR A 22 -9.91 2.11 -4.26
C TYR A 22 -10.31 3.52 -3.80
N SER A 23 -9.66 4.55 -4.32
CA SER A 23 -9.97 5.96 -3.98
C SER A 23 -11.42 6.31 -4.29
N ALA A 24 -11.92 5.89 -5.45
CA ALA A 24 -13.31 6.10 -5.86
C ALA A 24 -14.31 5.38 -4.94
N ALA A 25 -14.01 4.15 -4.52
CA ALA A 25 -14.85 3.39 -3.61
C ALA A 25 -14.91 4.04 -2.22
N VAL A 26 -13.76 4.41 -1.64
CA VAL A 26 -13.70 5.10 -0.34
C VAL A 26 -14.33 6.49 -0.42
N HIS A 27 -14.18 7.21 -1.53
CA HIS A 27 -14.88 8.47 -1.75
C HIS A 27 -16.41 8.27 -1.78
N ASN A 28 -16.91 7.26 -2.49
CA ASN A 28 -18.35 6.95 -2.49
C ASN A 28 -18.87 6.56 -1.09
N MET A 29 -18.08 5.78 -0.33
CA MET A 29 -18.38 5.46 1.06
C MET A 29 -18.53 6.74 1.90
N GLU A 30 -17.61 7.70 1.79
CA GLU A 30 -17.71 8.97 2.52
C GLU A 30 -18.91 9.83 2.14
N GLN A 31 -19.32 9.82 0.87
CA GLN A 31 -20.53 10.54 0.44
C GLN A 31 -21.81 9.87 0.94
N THR A 32 -21.76 8.56 1.20
CA THR A 32 -22.92 7.77 1.62
C THR A 32 -23.07 7.77 3.15
N VAL A 33 -21.96 7.64 3.88
CA VAL A 33 -21.94 7.61 5.36
C VAL A 33 -21.98 9.04 5.90
N LEU A 34 -23.20 9.59 6.01
CA LEU A 34 -23.43 10.96 6.47
C LEU A 34 -23.25 11.14 7.99
N LEU A 35 -23.40 10.05 8.76
CA LEU A 35 -23.21 10.05 10.22
C LEU A 35 -22.33 8.88 10.64
N PRO A 36 -20.98 9.00 10.51
CA PRO A 36 -20.05 7.91 10.78
C PRO A 36 -20.10 7.37 12.22
N SER A 37 -20.56 8.17 13.19
CA SER A 37 -20.72 7.73 14.57
C SER A 37 -21.72 6.58 14.74
N LEU A 38 -22.62 6.36 13.77
CA LEU A 38 -23.53 5.21 13.77
C LEU A 38 -22.83 3.88 13.50
N LEU A 39 -21.57 3.90 13.07
CA LEU A 39 -20.76 2.70 12.83
C LEU A 39 -20.01 2.22 14.07
N ARG A 40 -20.07 2.99 15.17
CA ARG A 40 -19.42 2.60 16.43
C ARG A 40 -20.14 1.43 17.06
N ASP A 41 -19.36 0.51 17.62
CA ASP A 41 -19.85 -0.71 18.26
C ASP A 41 -20.70 -1.61 17.32
N VAL A 42 -20.60 -1.41 15.99
CA VAL A 42 -21.22 -2.28 14.99
C VAL A 42 -20.21 -3.34 14.57
N GLU A 43 -20.56 -4.60 14.81
CA GLU A 43 -19.75 -5.76 14.39
C GLU A 43 -19.63 -5.78 12.87
N SER A 44 -18.43 -6.08 12.37
CA SER A 44 -18.21 -6.30 10.94
C SER A 44 -18.72 -7.70 10.60
N ASP A 45 -19.67 -7.83 9.68
CA ASP A 45 -20.24 -9.10 9.18
C ASP A 45 -19.20 -10.03 8.47
N SER A 46 -17.91 -9.74 8.61
CA SER A 46 -16.77 -10.44 8.00
C SER A 46 -16.48 -11.82 8.61
N GLU A 47 -17.39 -12.40 9.38
CA GLU A 47 -17.23 -13.76 9.95
C GLU A 47 -17.74 -14.88 9.01
N GLU A 48 -18.40 -14.57 7.88
CA GLU A 48 -19.15 -15.59 7.10
C GLU A 48 -18.52 -16.02 5.75
N GLU A 49 -17.38 -15.45 5.30
CA GLU A 49 -16.74 -15.88 4.03
C GLU A 49 -15.19 -15.84 4.07
N ASP A 50 -14.53 -16.60 4.96
CA ASP A 50 -13.19 -17.15 4.64
C ASP A 50 -12.89 -18.43 5.46
N ASP A 51 -13.14 -19.58 4.84
CA ASP A 51 -12.90 -20.93 5.35
C ASP A 51 -11.39 -21.29 5.29
N CYS A 52 -10.52 -20.40 5.79
CA CYS A 52 -9.05 -20.61 5.78
C CYS A 52 -8.30 -20.16 7.05
N PHE A 53 -8.92 -19.52 8.05
CA PHE A 53 -8.18 -19.09 9.27
C PHE A 53 -8.96 -19.28 10.58
N GLN A 54 -9.84 -20.28 10.65
CA GLN A 54 -10.55 -20.67 11.86
C GLN A 54 -9.66 -21.51 12.80
N ASP A 55 -8.62 -20.91 13.40
CA ASP A 55 -7.93 -21.55 14.53
C ASP A 55 -7.15 -20.55 15.39
N CYS A 56 -7.77 -19.42 15.78
CA CYS A 56 -7.26 -18.59 16.88
C CYS A 56 -8.34 -17.70 17.50
N ARG A 57 -9.50 -18.25 17.85
CA ARG A 57 -10.40 -17.61 18.82
C ARG A 57 -9.87 -17.89 20.24
N SER A 58 -8.72 -17.32 20.55
CA SER A 58 -8.25 -17.22 21.94
C SER A 58 -9.03 -16.09 22.61
N ALA A 59 -9.84 -16.46 23.59
CA ALA A 59 -10.62 -15.58 24.43
C ALA A 59 -9.71 -14.69 25.31
N ALA A 60 -9.16 -13.62 24.74
CA ALA A 60 -8.69 -12.42 25.43
C ALA A 60 -8.23 -11.38 24.39
N GLU A 61 -8.94 -10.25 24.32
CA GLU A 61 -8.44 -8.99 23.74
C GLU A 61 -8.19 -8.90 22.23
N SER A 62 -8.86 -9.69 21.37
CA SER A 62 -9.10 -9.22 20.01
C SER A 62 -10.18 -8.13 20.07
N SER A 63 -9.77 -6.87 20.21
CA SER A 63 -10.61 -5.73 19.86
C SER A 63 -11.03 -5.93 18.40
N CYS A 64 -12.17 -6.58 18.19
CA CYS A 64 -12.82 -6.66 16.89
C CYS A 64 -13.05 -5.20 16.49
N LYS A 65 -12.27 -4.72 15.51
CA LYS A 65 -12.40 -3.35 15.01
C LYS A 65 -13.84 -3.17 14.57
N ASP A 66 -14.52 -2.18 15.13
CA ASP A 66 -15.89 -1.91 14.72
C ASP A 66 -15.90 -1.30 13.30
N LEU A 67 -17.07 -1.17 12.69
CA LEU A 67 -17.17 -0.56 11.36
C LEU A 67 -16.65 0.88 11.32
N TYR A 68 -16.63 1.60 12.44
CA TYR A 68 -16.07 2.94 12.52
C TYR A 68 -14.54 2.93 12.44
N ASP A 69 -13.87 1.99 13.10
CA ASP A 69 -12.42 1.78 13.01
C ASP A 69 -12.01 1.43 11.58
N TYR A 70 -12.75 0.53 10.91
CA TYR A 70 -12.52 0.21 9.51
C TYR A 70 -12.76 1.42 8.59
N TYR A 71 -13.82 2.19 8.84
CA TYR A 71 -14.09 3.44 8.11
C TYR A 71 -12.93 4.42 8.21
N LEU A 72 -12.34 4.61 9.41
CA LEU A 72 -11.18 5.48 9.61
C LEU A 72 -9.93 4.96 8.92
N MET A 73 -9.63 3.65 9.03
CA MET A 73 -8.49 3.01 8.36
C MET A 73 -8.55 3.20 6.84
N LEU A 74 -9.71 2.93 6.22
CA LEU A 74 -9.89 3.10 4.78
C LEU A 74 -9.68 4.55 4.34
N LYS A 75 -10.09 5.51 5.16
CA LYS A 75 -9.83 6.93 4.89
C LYS A 75 -8.36 7.28 5.00
N ALA A 76 -7.66 6.76 6.00
CA ALA A 76 -6.24 6.99 6.18
C ALA A 76 -5.43 6.49 4.97
N VAL A 77 -5.71 5.26 4.53
CA VAL A 77 -5.09 4.68 3.33
C VAL A 77 -5.43 5.49 2.08
N ARG A 78 -6.69 5.92 1.89
CA ARG A 78 -7.03 6.79 0.74
C ARG A 78 -6.24 8.10 0.76
N ASN A 79 -6.14 8.76 1.91
CA ASN A 79 -5.37 10.00 2.03
C ASN A 79 -3.90 9.78 1.68
N ALA A 80 -3.31 8.63 2.03
CA ALA A 80 -1.96 8.26 1.62
C ALA A 80 -1.85 8.03 0.09
N VAL A 81 -2.86 7.43 -0.54
CA VAL A 81 -2.94 7.26 -1.99
C VAL A 81 -3.02 8.60 -2.72
N GLU A 82 -3.89 9.51 -2.27
CA GLU A 82 -4.13 10.80 -2.92
C GLU A 82 -2.98 11.79 -2.73
N SER A 83 -2.35 11.78 -1.55
CA SER A 83 -1.19 12.64 -1.29
C SER A 83 0.06 12.17 -2.03
N GLY A 84 0.15 10.88 -2.39
CA GLY A 84 1.36 10.28 -2.95
C GLY A 84 2.57 10.35 -2.01
N LEU A 85 2.36 10.79 -0.76
CA LEU A 85 3.38 11.03 0.25
C LEU A 85 3.28 9.91 1.28
N VAL A 86 4.13 8.90 1.14
CA VAL A 86 4.51 8.12 2.32
C VAL A 86 5.42 9.04 3.13
N GLN A 87 5.08 9.34 4.39
CA GLN A 87 6.01 10.01 5.29
C GLN A 87 7.29 9.17 5.34
N LEU A 88 8.28 9.58 4.56
CA LEU A 88 9.63 9.09 4.63
C LEU A 88 10.21 9.88 5.81
N ASP A 89 10.14 9.31 7.00
CA ASP A 89 10.79 9.93 8.16
C ASP A 89 12.31 9.86 7.91
N ASP A 90 12.82 10.86 7.20
CA ASP A 90 14.15 10.90 6.59
C ASP A 90 15.27 11.16 7.61
N ARG A 91 14.97 11.13 8.92
CA ARG A 91 15.92 11.59 9.95
C ARG A 91 16.74 10.52 10.65
N LYS A 92 16.54 9.21 10.42
CA LYS A 92 17.34 8.17 11.11
C LYS A 92 17.71 6.89 10.33
N ALA A 93 17.45 6.79 9.03
CA ALA A 93 17.57 5.50 8.31
C ALA A 93 18.93 5.24 7.60
N LYS A 94 20.04 5.91 7.96
CA LYS A 94 21.32 5.70 7.24
C LYS A 94 22.14 4.47 7.71
N THR A 95 21.71 3.77 8.76
CA THR A 95 22.46 2.60 9.30
C THR A 95 21.60 1.34 9.46
N GLN A 96 20.28 1.38 9.20
CA GLN A 96 19.35 0.29 9.51
C GLN A 96 18.66 -0.31 8.27
N ASN A 97 19.18 -0.12 7.06
CA ASN A 97 18.52 -0.61 5.83
C ASN A 97 18.99 -1.99 5.34
N HIS A 98 19.93 -2.65 6.04
CA HIS A 98 20.46 -3.96 5.63
C HIS A 98 20.21 -5.09 6.65
N LEU A 99 19.79 -4.78 7.87
CA LEU A 99 19.66 -5.77 8.96
C LEU A 99 18.21 -6.08 9.38
N SER A 100 17.22 -5.34 8.87
CA SER A 100 15.80 -5.48 9.25
C SER A 100 14.93 -6.16 8.21
N LEU A 101 15.43 -6.45 7.00
CA LEU A 101 14.64 -7.13 5.97
C LEU A 101 14.58 -8.65 6.17
N SER A 102 15.50 -9.22 6.94
CA SER A 102 15.64 -10.68 7.11
C SER A 102 14.97 -11.26 8.36
N LYS A 103 14.40 -10.42 9.25
CA LYS A 103 13.82 -10.88 10.54
C LYS A 103 12.32 -10.63 10.71
N THR A 104 11.61 -10.13 9.71
CA THR A 104 10.21 -9.71 9.88
C THR A 104 9.37 -10.18 8.70
N LEU A 105 9.19 -11.50 8.57
CA LEU A 105 8.20 -12.08 7.66
C LEU A 105 7.01 -12.64 8.44
N GLU A 106 7.25 -13.22 9.62
CA GLU A 106 6.18 -13.75 10.48
C GLU A 106 5.27 -12.67 11.09
N PRO A 107 5.75 -11.51 11.58
CA PRO A 107 4.88 -10.47 12.15
C PRO A 107 4.03 -9.72 11.12
N MET A 108 4.22 -9.97 9.82
CA MET A 108 3.51 -9.24 8.76
C MET A 108 2.13 -9.83 8.46
N LEU A 109 1.92 -11.13 8.70
CA LEU A 109 0.62 -11.77 8.50
C LEU A 109 -0.44 -11.30 9.51
N GLU A 110 0.01 -10.82 10.67
CA GLU A 110 -0.86 -10.27 11.74
C GLU A 110 -0.96 -8.74 11.71
N ALA A 111 -0.23 -8.06 10.82
CA ALA A 111 -0.25 -6.60 10.73
C ALA A 111 -1.56 -6.12 10.12
N ASP A 112 -2.10 -4.99 10.62
CA ASP A 112 -3.30 -4.43 10.04
C ASP A 112 -3.09 -3.99 8.56
N PRO A 113 -4.17 -3.97 7.75
CA PRO A 113 -4.06 -3.68 6.32
C PRO A 113 -3.42 -2.32 5.99
N GLU A 114 -3.56 -1.32 6.87
CA GLU A 114 -2.98 0.01 6.69
C GLU A 114 -1.46 -0.03 6.84
N ALA A 115 -0.95 -0.70 7.88
CA ALA A 115 0.48 -0.89 8.09
C ALA A 115 1.13 -1.65 6.92
N LEU A 116 0.47 -2.70 6.42
CA LEU A 116 0.91 -3.45 5.25
C LEU A 116 0.97 -2.56 4.00
N PHE A 117 -0.06 -1.77 3.75
CA PHE A 117 -0.10 -0.84 2.62
C PHE A 117 1.09 0.12 2.65
N HIS A 118 1.35 0.76 3.80
CA HIS A 118 2.47 1.68 3.95
C HIS A 118 3.84 1.01 3.79
N PHE A 119 4.00 -0.19 4.34
CA PHE A 119 5.23 -0.97 4.19
C PHE A 119 5.52 -1.26 2.72
N HIS A 120 4.55 -1.81 1.99
CA HIS A 120 4.72 -2.17 0.58
C HIS A 120 4.96 -0.94 -0.29
N LEU A 121 4.24 0.16 -0.07
CA LEU A 121 4.39 1.38 -0.85
C LEU A 121 5.77 2.02 -0.62
N ARG A 122 6.27 2.05 0.63
CA ARG A 122 7.64 2.50 0.95
C ARG A 122 8.69 1.60 0.28
N GLY A 123 8.49 0.28 0.32
CA GLY A 123 9.37 -0.69 -0.35
C GLY A 123 9.46 -0.44 -1.85
N LEU A 124 8.31 -0.24 -2.50
CA LEU A 124 8.25 0.06 -3.93
C LEU A 124 8.99 1.37 -4.28
N PHE A 125 8.76 2.45 -3.52
CA PHE A 125 9.48 3.71 -3.73
C PHE A 125 11.00 3.56 -3.58
N SER A 126 11.45 2.79 -2.59
CA SER A 126 12.87 2.51 -2.37
C SER A 126 13.50 1.78 -3.56
N VAL A 127 12.85 0.72 -4.04
CA VAL A 127 13.30 -0.06 -5.21
C VAL A 127 13.37 0.83 -6.45
N MET A 128 12.29 1.56 -6.76
CA MET A 128 12.23 2.44 -7.91
C MET A 128 13.27 3.56 -7.85
N GLY A 129 13.50 4.15 -6.67
CA GLY A 129 14.54 5.14 -6.46
C GLY A 129 15.95 4.60 -6.70
N ASN A 130 16.24 3.36 -6.27
CA ASN A 130 17.53 2.71 -6.52
C ASN A 130 17.74 2.44 -8.02
N LEU A 131 16.74 1.86 -8.68
CA LEU A 131 16.80 1.55 -10.11
C LEU A 131 16.94 2.82 -10.96
N THR A 132 16.27 3.91 -10.58
CA THR A 132 16.40 5.22 -11.24
C THR A 132 17.84 5.74 -11.16
N LYS A 133 18.47 5.69 -9.98
CA LYS A 133 19.88 6.09 -9.81
C LYS A 133 20.82 5.21 -10.64
N LYS A 134 20.60 3.90 -10.67
CA LYS A 134 21.39 2.98 -11.51
C LYS A 134 21.24 3.31 -12.99
N SER A 135 20.02 3.58 -13.46
CA SER A 135 19.75 3.99 -14.84
C SER A 135 20.47 5.29 -15.19
N GLN A 136 20.40 6.31 -14.33
CA GLN A 136 21.16 7.55 -14.50
C GLN A 136 22.67 7.30 -14.55
N GLY A 137 23.20 6.40 -13.72
CA GLY A 137 24.61 6.01 -13.74
C GLY A 137 25.03 5.38 -15.07
N VAL A 138 24.20 4.48 -15.63
CA VAL A 138 24.44 3.90 -16.96
C VAL A 138 24.43 4.98 -18.04
N THR A 139 23.43 5.87 -18.03
CA THR A 139 23.34 6.99 -18.98
C THR A 139 24.56 7.90 -18.90
N THR A 140 24.95 8.30 -17.69
CA THR A 140 26.12 9.14 -17.43
C THR A 140 27.40 8.48 -17.96
N LYS A 141 27.58 7.18 -17.67
CA LYS A 141 28.75 6.45 -18.14
C LYS A 141 28.78 6.29 -19.66
N TYR A 142 27.62 6.12 -20.29
CA TYR A 142 27.52 6.08 -21.74
C TYR A 142 27.90 7.43 -22.37
N MET A 143 27.42 8.54 -21.82
CA MET A 143 27.75 9.90 -22.30
C MET A 143 29.25 10.22 -22.16
N ASP A 144 29.89 9.75 -21.10
CA ASP A 144 31.35 9.79 -20.89
C ASP A 144 32.09 9.03 -22.01
N ILE A 145 31.65 7.79 -22.33
CA ILE A 145 32.28 6.95 -23.37
C ILE A 145 32.23 7.61 -24.75
N ILE A 146 31.12 8.27 -25.10
CA ILE A 146 30.96 8.93 -26.40
C ILE A 146 31.46 10.37 -26.42
N GLY A 147 32.04 10.86 -25.32
CA GLY A 147 32.64 12.20 -25.24
C GLY A 147 31.65 13.35 -25.29
N ILE A 148 30.38 13.14 -24.92
CA ILE A 148 29.34 14.19 -24.89
C ILE A 148 29.19 14.80 -23.48
N MET A 149 29.75 14.14 -22.46
CA MET A 149 29.77 14.67 -21.10
C MET A 149 30.92 15.68 -20.94
N HIS A 150 30.58 16.93 -20.58
CA HIS A 150 31.53 18.02 -20.31
C HIS A 150 31.86 18.14 -18.83
#